data_AF-A0A1V4T0A3-F1
#
_entry.id   AF-A0A1V4T0A3-F1
#
_cell.length_a   1.000
_cell.length_b   1.000
_cell.length_c   1.000
_cell.angle_alpha   90.00
_cell.angle_beta   90.00
_cell.angle_gamma   90.00
#
_symmetry.space_group_name_H-M   'P 1'
#
loop_
_entity.id
_entity.type
_entity.pdbx_description
1 polymer ?
#
loop_
_entity_poly.entity_id
_entity_poly.type
_entity_poly.pdbx_seq_one_letter_code
_entity_poly.pdbx_strand_id
1 'polypeptide(L)' 'MSKLIVPQWPQPKGVAACSSTRIGGVSLPPYDSLNLGAHCGDNPDHVEENRKRLFAAGNLPSKPVWLEQVHGKDVLKLT' A
#
# COMPACT_ATOMS: atom_id res chain seq x y z
N MET A 1 13.20 7.34 -4.53
CA MET A 1 12.95 5.90 -4.27
C MET A 1 11.87 5.77 -3.21
N SER A 2 10.99 4.77 -3.32
CA SER A 2 9.94 4.48 -2.33
C SER A 2 10.58 4.06 -0.99
N LYS A 3 10.12 4.65 0.11
CA LYS A 3 10.56 4.29 1.47
C LYS A 3 9.51 3.42 2.14
N LEU A 4 9.87 2.17 2.44
CA LEU A 4 9.03 1.23 3.16
C LEU A 4 9.55 1.01 4.58
N ILE A 5 8.62 0.83 5.51
CA ILE A 5 8.88 0.34 6.85
C ILE A 5 8.86 -1.19 6.80
N VAL A 6 9.92 -1.80 7.33
CA VAL A 6 9.99 -3.25 7.58
C VAL A 6 9.78 -3.48 9.08
N PRO A 7 8.68 -4.13 9.50
CA PRO A 7 8.38 -4.36 10.91
C PRO A 7 9.51 -5.08 11.64
N GLN A 8 9.95 -4.53 12.77
CA GLN A 8 10.99 -5.13 13.61
C GLN A 8 10.35 -6.09 14.61
N TRP A 9 10.12 -7.33 14.17
CA TRP A 9 9.54 -8.40 14.98
C TRP A 9 10.20 -9.74 14.61
N PRO A 10 10.03 -10.81 15.42
CA PRO A 10 10.56 -12.15 15.11
C PRO A 10 9.81 -12.82 13.94
N GLN A 11 9.99 -12.28 12.74
CA GLN A 11 9.29 -12.72 11.52
C GLN A 11 9.58 -14.20 11.22
N PRO A 12 8.55 -15.05 11.14
CA PRO A 12 8.75 -16.45 10.77
C PRO A 12 9.29 -16.62 9.35
N LYS A 13 9.99 -17.73 9.11
CA LYS A 13 10.35 -18.16 7.75
C LYS A 13 9.07 -18.38 6.93
N GLY A 14 9.02 -17.85 5.71
CA GLY A 14 7.86 -17.96 4.82
C GLY A 14 6.81 -16.85 4.95
N VAL A 15 7.01 -15.88 5.85
CA VAL A 15 6.17 -14.68 5.95
C VAL A 15 6.94 -13.49 5.37
N ALA A 16 6.24 -12.54 4.75
CA ALA A 16 6.78 -11.23 4.35
C ALA A 16 5.79 -10.13 4.75
N ALA A 17 6.29 -8.98 5.21
CA ALA A 17 5.47 -7.84 5.60
C ALA A 17 6.19 -6.52 5.31
N CYS A 18 5.43 -5.50 4.91
CA CYS A 18 5.89 -4.12 4.78
C CYS A 18 4.76 -3.14 5.10
N SER A 19 5.11 -1.90 5.41
CA SER A 19 4.17 -0.78 5.52
C SER A 19 4.71 0.42 4.74
N SER A 20 3.87 1.07 3.95
CA SER A 20 4.27 2.24 3.16
C SER A 20 4.45 3.49 4.02
N THR A 21 5.29 4.41 3.57
CA THR A 21 5.25 5.81 4.01
C THR A 21 4.68 6.69 2.90
N ARG A 22 4.51 7.99 3.12
CA ARG A 22 4.09 8.93 2.05
C ARG A 22 5.18 9.21 1.01
N ILE A 23 6.41 8.70 1.17
CA ILE A 23 7.59 9.10 0.38
C ILE A 23 7.82 8.18 -0.82
N GLY A 24 8.05 8.78 -1.99
CA GLY A 24 8.56 8.13 -3.20
C GLY A 24 7.50 7.79 -4.25
N GLY A 25 6.33 8.41 -4.15
CA GLY A 25 5.31 8.34 -5.19
C GLY A 25 5.36 9.50 -6.18
N VAL A 26 4.24 9.77 -6.83
CA VAL A 26 4.07 10.78 -7.89
C VAL A 26 2.94 11.77 -7.64
N SER A 27 2.11 11.54 -6.62
CA SER A 27 0.99 12.42 -6.31
C SER A 27 1.50 13.82 -5.93
N LEU A 28 0.66 14.82 -6.19
CA LEU A 28 0.90 16.22 -5.85
C LEU A 28 0.16 16.60 -4.56
N PRO A 29 0.47 17.75 -3.92
CA PRO A 29 -0.30 18.24 -2.79
C PRO A 29 -1.80 18.31 -3.12
N PRO A 30 -2.69 17.92 -2.19
CA PRO A 30 -2.43 17.57 -0.78
C PRO A 30 -2.01 16.10 -0.54
N TYR A 31 -1.82 15.30 -1.59
CA TYR A 31 -1.56 13.85 -1.53
C TYR A 31 -0.09 13.47 -1.74
N ASP A 32 0.81 14.45 -1.76
CA ASP A 32 2.22 14.22 -2.05
C ASP A 32 2.82 13.20 -1.06
N SER A 33 3.50 12.13 -1.48
CA SER A 33 3.82 11.69 -2.85
C SER A 33 3.27 10.30 -3.16
N LEU A 34 3.27 9.36 -2.21
CA LEU A 34 2.88 7.95 -2.39
C LEU A 34 1.47 7.66 -1.83
N ASN A 35 0.46 8.38 -2.31
CA ASN A 35 -0.93 8.08 -1.96
C ASN A 35 -1.43 6.81 -2.68
N LEU A 36 -1.99 5.88 -1.92
CA LEU A 36 -2.51 4.60 -2.41
C LEU A 36 -4.05 4.53 -2.39
N GLY A 37 -4.68 5.52 -1.76
CA GLY A 37 -6.12 5.62 -1.59
C GLY A 37 -6.79 6.16 -2.85
N ALA A 38 -7.71 5.38 -3.42
CA ALA A 38 -8.46 5.74 -4.63
C ALA A 38 -9.78 6.50 -4.34
N HIS A 39 -10.06 6.82 -3.07
CA HIS A 39 -11.33 7.40 -2.62
C HIS A 39 -11.16 8.72 -1.83
N CYS A 40 -9.99 9.35 -1.93
CA CYS A 40 -9.68 10.60 -1.21
C CYS A 40 -9.62 11.85 -2.11
N GLY A 41 -9.87 11.71 -3.42
CA GLY A 41 -9.89 12.82 -4.39
C GLY A 41 -8.59 13.05 -5.17
N ASP A 42 -7.59 12.19 -5.02
CA ASP A 42 -6.35 12.25 -5.81
C ASP A 42 -6.56 11.84 -7.28
N ASN A 43 -5.60 12.16 -8.13
CA ASN A 43 -5.59 11.74 -9.52
C ASN A 43 -5.50 10.20 -9.61
N PRO A 44 -6.45 9.51 -10.29
CA PRO A 44 -6.47 8.05 -10.37
C PRO A 44 -5.19 7.47 -11.00
N ASP A 45 -4.58 8.15 -11.98
CA ASP A 45 -3.35 7.67 -12.63
C ASP A 45 -2.15 7.74 -11.68
N HIS A 46 -2.11 8.76 -10.81
CA HIS A 46 -1.09 8.86 -9.76
C HIS A 46 -1.25 7.74 -8.73
N VAL A 47 -2.49 7.44 -8.31
CA VAL A 47 -2.76 6.36 -7.36
C VAL A 47 -2.35 5.00 -7.93
N GLU A 48 -2.65 4.73 -9.20
CA GLU A 48 -2.25 3.48 -9.85
C GLU A 48 -0.72 3.37 -10.01
N GLU A 49 -0.03 4.45 -10.37
CA GLU A 49 1.44 4.46 -10.42
C GLU A 49 2.05 4.27 -9.01
N ASN A 50 1.49 4.90 -7.98
CA ASN A 50 1.94 4.73 -6.59
C ASN A 50 1.77 3.29 -6.12
N ARG A 51 0.63 2.66 -6.44
CA ARG A 51 0.38 1.24 -6.16
C ARG A 51 1.39 0.35 -6.86
N LYS A 52 1.64 0.57 -8.15
CA LYS A 52 2.67 -0.15 -8.91
C LYS A 52 4.06 -0.03 -8.26
N ARG A 53 4.45 1.17 -7.83
CA ARG A 53 5.72 1.41 -7.13
C ARG A 53 5.80 0.69 -5.80
N LEU A 54 4.73 0.71 -5.01
CA LEU A 54 4.67 -0.04 -3.74
C LEU A 54 4.84 -1.54 -3.99
N PHE A 55 4.12 -2.11 -4.97
CA PHE A 55 4.15 -3.54 -5.23
C PHE A 55 5.55 -4.02 -5.60
N ALA A 56 6.24 -3.25 -6.46
CA ALA A 56 7.63 -3.50 -6.82
C ALA A 56 8.57 -3.35 -5.62
N ALA A 57 8.45 -2.27 -4.84
CA ALA A 57 9.32 -2.02 -3.69
C ALA A 57 9.16 -3.07 -2.56
N GLY A 58 7.94 -3.60 -2.38
CA GLY A 58 7.64 -4.61 -1.37
C GLY A 58 7.86 -6.05 -1.84
N ASN A 59 8.24 -6.28 -3.11
CA ASN A 59 8.31 -7.60 -3.74
C ASN A 59 7.03 -8.42 -3.56
N LEU A 60 5.87 -7.78 -3.76
CA LEU A 60 4.58 -8.45 -3.59
C LEU A 60 4.40 -9.53 -4.68
N PRO A 61 4.00 -10.75 -4.31
CA PRO A 61 3.82 -11.84 -5.27
C PRO A 61 2.56 -11.67 -6.13
N SER A 62 1.63 -10.82 -5.71
CA SER A 62 0.36 -10.55 -6.38
C SER A 62 -0.16 -9.16 -6.00
N LYS A 63 -1.23 -8.71 -6.66
CA LYS A 63 -1.95 -7.50 -6.24
C LYS A 63 -2.59 -7.75 -4.86
N PRO A 64 -2.53 -6.81 -3.91
CA PRO A 64 -3.22 -6.93 -2.64
C PRO A 64 -4.73 -6.93 -2.85
N VAL A 65 -5.45 -7.66 -1.99
CA VAL A 65 -6.91 -7.65 -1.95
C VAL A 65 -7.36 -6.45 -1.11
N TRP A 66 -7.70 -5.35 -1.78
CA TRP A 66 -8.30 -4.20 -1.12
C TRP A 66 -9.71 -4.54 -0.64
N LEU A 67 -10.05 -4.09 0.56
CA LEU A 67 -11.38 -4.25 1.14
C LEU A 67 -12.18 -2.94 1.01
N GLU A 68 -13.50 -3.05 1.10
CA GLU A 68 -14.36 -1.92 1.43
C GLU A 68 -14.28 -1.65 2.95
N GLN A 69 -13.46 -0.68 3.34
CA GLN A 69 -13.26 -0.35 4.75
C GLN A 69 -14.43 0.48 5.29
N VAL A 70 -15.43 -0.19 5.87
CA VAL A 70 -16.65 0.43 6.43
C VAL A 70 -16.53 0.82 7.91
N HIS A 71 -15.32 0.79 8.48
CA HIS A 71 -15.07 1.04 9.91
C HIS A 71 -15.86 0.11 10.85
N GLY A 72 -16.22 -1.09 10.36
CA GLY A 72 -16.84 -2.16 11.13
C GLY A 72 -15.81 -3.07 11.80
N LYS A 73 -16.24 -4.30 12.13
CA LYS A 73 -15.41 -5.34 12.78
C LYS A 73 -15.43 -6.69 12.06
N ASP A 74 -15.93 -6.71 10.83
CA ASP A 74 -16.04 -7.92 10.04
C ASP A 74 -14.68 -8.39 9.52
N VAL A 75 -14.52 -9.70 9.39
CA VAL A 75 -13.29 -10.33 8.88
C VAL A 75 -13.60 -11.08 7.60
N LEU A 76 -12.95 -10.68 6.50
CA LEU A 76 -13.01 -11.41 5.23
C LEU A 76 -11.92 -12.49 5.20
N LYS A 77 -12.32 -13.75 4.94
CA LYS A 77 -11.38 -14.85 4.65
C LYS A 77 -11.12 -14.90 3.15
N LEU A 78 -9.84 -14.96 2.77
CA LEU A 78 -9.42 -15.21 1.38
C LEU A 78 -9.34 -16.72 1.17
N THR A 79 -10.42 -17.33 0.67
CA THR A 79 -10.55 -18.77 0.42
C THR A 79 -10.55 -19.08 -1.06
#